data_AF-A0A645J126-F1
#
_entry.id   AF-A0A645J126-F1
#
_cell.length_a   1.000
_cell.length_b   1.000
_cell.length_c   1.000
_cell.angle_alpha   90.00
_cell.angle_beta   90.00
_cell.angle_gamma   90.00
#
_symmetry.space_group_name_H-M   'P 1'
#
loop_
_entity.id
_entity.type
_entity.pdbx_description
1 polymer ?
#
loop_
_entity_poly.entity_id
_entity_poly.type
_entity_poly.pdbx_seq_one_letter_code
_entity_poly.pdbx_strand_id
1 'polypeptide(L)'
;MELQCKDSWYVARGKVAAVIASGNRVRAIAKIDARVVRKVKPGQKVRVTSDVYNKYQYGNFSGVVKWIGDVPLSGTPTDTVTRYPAEVELDPEGYVLKYGSGVELAIITGKQPAIYALLNMSDEDFKEIRRRRAAHKKMVVDESLHYDSLKKSKE
;
A
#
# COMPACT_ATOMS: atom_id res chain seq x y z
N MET A 1 18.77 -16.87 17.14
CA MET A 1 20.00 -16.23 17.62
C MET A 1 21.14 -17.08 17.13
N GLU A 2 21.82 -16.65 16.06
CA GLU A 2 23.01 -17.35 15.57
C GLU A 2 24.24 -16.57 16.00
N LEU A 3 24.91 -17.07 17.04
CA LEU A 3 26.26 -16.65 17.38
C LEU A 3 27.20 -17.46 16.47
N GLN A 4 27.78 -16.78 15.47
CA GLN A 4 28.77 -17.39 14.58
C GLN A 4 30.16 -17.46 15.20
N CYS A 5 30.35 -16.90 16.40
CA CYS A 5 31.60 -16.95 17.15
C CYS A 5 31.47 -17.82 18.40
N LYS A 6 32.52 -18.60 18.67
CA LYS A 6 32.77 -19.28 19.95
C LYS A 6 33.82 -18.49 20.74
N ASP A 7 33.82 -18.62 22.07
CA ASP A 7 34.70 -17.88 22.98
C ASP A 7 36.21 -18.00 22.68
N SER A 8 36.63 -19.00 21.91
CA SER A 8 38.04 -19.24 21.54
C SER A 8 38.46 -18.72 20.15
N TRP A 9 37.59 -18.03 19.41
CA TRP A 9 37.89 -17.59 18.05
C TRP A 9 38.39 -16.15 17.96
N TYR A 10 39.46 -15.96 17.20
CA TYR A 10 40.02 -14.65 16.88
C TYR A 10 39.25 -14.04 15.69
N VAL A 11 38.57 -12.91 15.91
CA VAL A 11 37.81 -12.20 14.87
C VAL A 11 38.65 -11.04 14.33
N ALA A 12 38.96 -11.06 13.04
CA ALA A 12 39.68 -9.98 12.38
C ALA A 12 38.85 -8.68 12.36
N ARG A 13 39.51 -7.54 12.50
CA ARG A 13 38.88 -6.22 12.48
C ARG A 13 38.10 -6.05 11.18
N GLY A 14 36.78 -5.81 11.27
CA GLY A 14 35.88 -5.68 10.13
C GLY A 14 35.05 -6.93 9.79
N LYS A 15 35.30 -8.08 10.43
CA LYS A 15 34.40 -9.25 10.32
C LYS A 15 33.26 -9.17 11.34
N VAL A 16 32.04 -9.50 10.89
CA VAL A 16 30.84 -9.50 11.74
C VAL A 16 30.87 -10.72 12.65
N ALA A 17 30.96 -10.50 13.97
CA ALA A 17 31.05 -11.58 14.96
C ALA A 17 29.67 -12.14 15.35
N ALA A 18 28.66 -11.27 15.42
CA ALA A 18 27.29 -11.64 15.72
C ALA A 18 26.34 -10.70 14.99
N VAL A 19 25.25 -11.24 14.44
CA VAL A 19 24.14 -10.45 13.93
C VAL A 19 23.04 -10.48 14.99
N ILE A 20 22.88 -9.37 15.69
CA ILE A 20 21.86 -9.21 16.73
C ILE A 20 20.71 -8.40 16.14
N ALA A 21 19.55 -9.05 15.95
CA ALA A 21 18.31 -8.35 15.66
C ALA A 21 17.64 -7.98 16.98
N SER A 22 17.85 -6.73 17.44
CA SER A 22 17.07 -6.17 18.55
C SER A 22 15.72 -5.74 18.01
N GLY A 23 14.66 -6.45 18.39
CA GLY A 23 13.35 -6.21 17.82
C GLY A 23 12.27 -6.09 18.85
N ASN A 24 12.16 -4.89 19.42
CA ASN A 24 10.90 -4.44 20.01
C ASN A 24 9.85 -4.11 18.95
N ARG A 25 10.26 -3.95 17.69
CA ARG A 25 9.39 -3.59 16.57
C ARG A 25 9.52 -4.64 15.48
N VAL A 26 8.42 -5.32 15.19
CA VAL A 26 8.37 -6.29 14.10
C VAL A 26 8.07 -5.55 12.80
N ARG A 27 8.92 -5.72 11.80
CA ARG A 27 8.71 -5.18 10.45
C ARG A 27 8.41 -6.31 9.49
N ALA A 28 7.44 -6.10 8.62
CA ALA A 28 7.11 -7.00 7.53
C ALA A 28 7.26 -6.28 6.19
N ILE A 29 7.65 -7.01 5.15
CA ILE A 29 7.72 -6.49 3.78
C ILE A 29 6.53 -7.05 3.01
N ALA A 30 5.58 -6.19 2.65
CA ALA A 30 4.46 -6.52 1.77
C ALA A 30 4.89 -6.41 0.30
N LYS A 31 4.45 -7.35 -0.54
CA LYS A 31 4.64 -7.30 -1.99
C LYS A 31 3.35 -6.77 -2.62
N ILE A 32 3.38 -5.55 -3.16
CA ILE A 32 2.20 -4.87 -3.72
C ILE A 32 2.28 -4.89 -5.24
N ASP A 33 1.22 -5.30 -5.93
CA ASP A 33 1.12 -5.21 -7.39
C ASP A 33 1.16 -3.74 -7.87
N ALA A 34 1.96 -3.47 -8.90
CA ALA A 34 2.09 -2.18 -9.58
C ALA A 34 0.73 -1.54 -9.96
N ARG A 35 -0.30 -2.33 -10.26
CA ARG A 35 -1.64 -1.82 -10.60
C ARG A 35 -2.31 -1.09 -9.44
N VAL A 36 -1.98 -1.48 -8.22
CA VAL A 36 -2.66 -1.05 -6.98
C VAL A 36 -1.77 -0.19 -6.09
N VAL A 37 -0.45 -0.14 -6.36
CA VAL A 37 0.55 0.60 -5.56
C VAL A 37 0.16 2.07 -5.36
N ARG A 38 -0.42 2.72 -6.37
CA ARG A 38 -0.91 4.12 -6.29
C ARG A 38 -1.98 4.37 -5.22
N LYS A 39 -2.67 3.33 -4.75
CA LYS A 39 -3.70 3.43 -3.71
C LYS A 39 -3.10 3.35 -2.30
N VAL A 40 -1.87 2.86 -2.20
CA VAL A 40 -1.17 2.67 -0.93
C VAL A 40 -0.41 3.94 -0.58
N LYS A 41 -0.53 4.38 0.67
CA LYS A 41 0.17 5.56 1.19
C LYS A 41 0.83 5.25 2.52
N PRO A 42 1.99 5.86 2.82
CA PRO A 42 2.55 5.83 4.18
C PRO A 42 1.52 6.33 5.20
N GLY A 43 1.48 5.69 6.37
CA GLY A 43 0.53 5.97 7.44
C GLY A 43 -0.81 5.22 7.36
N GLN A 44 -1.05 4.43 6.31
CA GLN A 44 -2.26 3.61 6.22
C GLN A 44 -2.23 2.45 7.22
N LYS A 45 -3.40 2.14 7.78
CA LYS A 45 -3.58 0.97 8.65
C LYS A 45 -3.53 -0.31 7.82
N VAL A 46 -2.84 -1.31 8.36
CA VAL A 46 -2.71 -2.64 7.81
C VAL A 46 -3.34 -3.62 8.78
N ARG A 47 -4.15 -4.53 8.26
CA ARG A 47 -4.65 -5.68 9.00
C ARG A 47 -3.77 -6.87 8.70
N VAL A 48 -3.35 -7.54 9.76
CA VAL A 48 -2.26 -8.52 9.70
C VAL A 48 -2.81 -9.82 10.26
N THR A 49 -2.74 -10.88 9.46
CA THR A 49 -3.13 -12.23 9.87
C THR A 49 -1.89 -13.12 9.88
N SER A 50 -1.60 -13.74 11.02
CA SER A 50 -0.46 -14.65 11.15
C SER A 50 -0.92 -16.09 10.92
N ASP A 51 -0.07 -16.90 10.28
CA ASP A 51 -0.35 -18.34 10.12
C ASP A 51 -0.17 -19.10 11.44
N VAL A 52 0.63 -18.54 12.36
CA VAL A 52 0.97 -19.16 13.65
C VAL A 52 -0.16 -19.00 14.66
N TYR A 53 -0.92 -17.90 14.56
CA TYR A 53 -2.01 -17.59 15.48
C TYR A 53 -3.35 -17.72 14.79
N ASN A 54 -4.25 -18.53 15.36
CA ASN A 54 -5.58 -18.72 14.81
C ASN A 54 -6.37 -17.39 14.84
N LYS A 55 -6.78 -16.91 13.66
CA LYS A 55 -7.57 -15.70 13.45
C LYS A 55 -8.85 -15.62 14.30
N TYR A 56 -9.50 -16.75 14.56
CA TYR A 56 -10.73 -16.78 15.35
C TYR A 56 -10.50 -16.59 16.86
N GLN A 57 -9.32 -16.96 17.34
CA GLN A 57 -8.97 -16.90 18.77
C GLN A 57 -8.17 -15.65 19.13
N TYR A 58 -7.25 -15.25 18.25
CA TYR A 58 -6.30 -14.16 18.51
C TYR A 58 -6.61 -12.89 17.70
N GLY A 59 -7.66 -12.93 16.87
CA GLY A 59 -8.07 -11.78 16.07
C GLY A 59 -7.09 -11.48 14.93
N ASN A 60 -6.90 -10.20 14.65
CA ASN A 60 -5.97 -9.73 13.62
C ASN A 60 -5.10 -8.66 14.25
N PHE A 61 -3.81 -8.69 13.96
CA PHE A 61 -2.91 -7.66 14.43
C PHE A 61 -3.10 -6.40 13.59
N SER A 62 -2.83 -5.26 14.22
CA SER A 62 -2.76 -3.98 13.54
C SER A 62 -1.32 -3.65 13.15
N GLY A 63 -1.18 -2.83 12.12
CA GLY A 63 0.10 -2.31 11.68
C GLY A 63 -0.07 -1.05 10.86
N VAL A 64 1.05 -0.42 10.52
CA VAL A 64 1.09 0.84 9.77
C VAL A 64 2.10 0.73 8.65
N VAL A 65 1.72 1.16 7.44
CA VAL A 65 2.65 1.30 6.32
C VAL A 65 3.65 2.41 6.65
N LYS A 66 4.92 2.07 6.79
CA LYS A 66 6.00 3.04 7.04
C LYS A 66 6.50 3.66 5.75
N TRP A 67 6.76 2.81 4.76
CA TRP A 67 7.45 3.20 3.54
C TRP A 67 7.07 2.28 2.39
N ILE A 68 7.15 2.81 1.17
CA ILE A 68 6.91 2.09 -0.08
C ILE A 68 8.17 2.30 -0.91
N GLY A 69 8.76 1.20 -1.37
CA GLY A 69 9.94 1.24 -2.20
C GLY A 69 9.62 1.57 -3.65
N ASP A 70 10.46 2.44 -4.22
CA ASP A 70 10.35 2.88 -5.62
C ASP A 70 10.96 1.86 -6.59
N VAL A 71 11.78 0.95 -6.08
CA VAL A 71 12.43 -0.10 -6.87
C VAL A 71 11.52 -1.32 -6.91
N PRO A 72 11.09 -1.79 -8.10
CA PRO A 72 10.31 -3.01 -8.20
C PRO A 72 11.14 -4.21 -7.75
N LEU A 73 10.49 -5.16 -7.08
CA LEU A 73 11.08 -6.44 -6.76
C LEU A 73 11.27 -7.23 -8.05
N SER A 74 12.52 -7.57 -8.35
CA SER A 74 12.87 -8.48 -9.44
C SER A 74 12.23 -9.84 -9.16
N GLY A 75 11.16 -10.16 -9.88
CA GLY A 75 10.55 -11.48 -9.84
C GLY A 75 11.48 -12.55 -10.41
N THR A 76 11.18 -13.82 -10.12
CA THR A 76 11.69 -14.93 -10.94
C THR A 76 11.30 -14.72 -12.41
N PRO A 77 12.06 -15.24 -13.39
CA PRO A 77 11.83 -14.97 -14.82
C PRO A 77 10.43 -15.33 -15.36
N THR A 78 9.61 -16.03 -14.58
CA THR A 78 8.22 -16.39 -14.85
C THR A 78 7.17 -15.44 -14.27
N ASP A 79 7.54 -14.46 -13.44
CA ASP A 79 6.59 -13.56 -12.78
C ASP A 79 6.25 -12.40 -13.73
N THR A 80 5.05 -12.43 -14.30
CA THR A 80 4.55 -11.41 -15.24
C THR A 80 4.05 -10.14 -14.55
N VAL A 81 4.00 -10.13 -13.21
CA VAL A 81 3.46 -9.03 -12.41
C VAL A 81 4.59 -8.29 -11.69
N THR A 82 4.78 -7.03 -12.05
CA THR A 82 5.69 -6.13 -11.35
C THR A 82 5.16 -5.84 -9.95
N ARG A 83 5.96 -6.11 -8.91
CA ARG A 83 5.58 -5.87 -7.52
C ARG A 83 6.52 -4.86 -6.87
N TYR A 84 6.00 -3.99 -6.03
CA TYR A 84 6.77 -3.04 -5.23
C TYR A 84 6.80 -3.49 -3.76
N PRO A 85 7.95 -3.35 -3.08
CA PRO A 85 8.04 -3.65 -1.66
C PRO A 85 7.42 -2.51 -0.84
N ALA A 86 6.66 -2.84 0.19
CA ALA A 86 6.26 -1.87 1.22
C ALA A 86 6.64 -2.38 2.61
N GLU A 87 7.30 -1.52 3.38
CA GLU A 87 7.59 -1.79 4.78
C GLU A 87 6.37 -1.47 5.63
N VAL A 88 5.94 -2.46 6.40
CA VAL A 88 4.86 -2.36 7.37
C VAL A 88 5.46 -2.57 8.76
N GLU A 89 5.26 -1.61 9.64
CA GLU A 89 5.52 -1.78 11.07
C GLU A 89 4.30 -2.44 11.69
N LEU A 90 4.51 -3.58 12.35
CA LEU A 90 3.46 -4.30 13.04
C LEU A 90 3.41 -3.83 14.49
N ASP A 91 2.20 -3.66 15.02
CA ASP A 91 1.98 -3.43 16.43
C ASP A 91 1.75 -4.80 17.10
N PRO A 92 2.75 -5.35 17.82
CA PRO A 92 2.55 -6.57 18.58
C PRO A 92 1.66 -6.22 19.77
N GLU A 93 0.35 -6.45 19.64
CA GLU A 93 -0.66 -6.24 20.68
C GLU A 93 -0.48 -7.23 21.86
N GLY A 94 0.72 -7.29 22.45
CA GLY A 94 1.10 -8.24 23.50
C GLY A 94 1.54 -9.62 23.02
N TYR A 95 1.44 -9.92 21.72
CA TYR A 95 1.82 -11.22 21.15
C TYR A 95 3.16 -11.20 20.44
N VAL A 96 3.98 -12.22 20.70
CA VAL A 96 5.32 -12.36 20.11
C VAL A 96 5.22 -13.05 18.75
N LEU A 97 5.23 -12.28 17.67
CA LEU A 97 5.43 -12.81 16.32
C LEU A 97 6.89 -13.21 16.14
N LYS A 98 7.14 -14.51 15.89
CA LYS A 98 8.49 -15.02 15.66
C LYS A 98 8.99 -14.60 14.29
N TYR A 99 10.27 -14.21 14.21
CA TYR A 99 10.93 -13.96 12.93
C TYR A 99 10.84 -15.19 12.02
N GLY A 100 10.44 -14.97 10.77
CA GLY A 100 10.25 -16.04 9.78
C GLY A 100 8.86 -16.68 9.77
N SER A 101 7.94 -16.29 10.66
CA SER A 101 6.55 -16.73 10.55
C SER A 101 5.88 -16.17 9.29
N GLY A 102 5.05 -16.98 8.63
CA GLY A 102 4.16 -16.53 7.57
C GLY A 102 3.12 -15.55 8.10
N VAL A 103 2.95 -14.44 7.36
CA VAL A 103 2.00 -13.38 7.69
C VAL A 103 1.35 -12.88 6.41
N GLU A 104 0.03 -12.85 6.41
CA GLU A 104 -0.79 -12.20 5.40
C GLU A 104 -1.08 -10.75 5.80
N LEU A 105 -0.92 -9.83 4.84
CA LEU A 105 -1.07 -8.40 5.06
C LEU A 105 -2.18 -7.84 4.15
N ALA A 106 -3.17 -7.20 4.76
CA ALA A 106 -4.24 -6.50 4.07
C ALA A 106 -4.16 -5.00 4.37
N ILE A 107 -3.72 -4.22 3.38
CA ILE A 107 -3.62 -2.76 3.49
C ILE A 107 -5.01 -2.14 3.30
N ILE A 108 -5.48 -1.40 4.30
CA ILE A 108 -6.82 -0.78 4.27
C ILE A 108 -6.70 0.57 3.56
N THR A 109 -7.04 0.59 2.26
CA THR A 109 -7.00 1.82 1.43
C THR A 109 -8.21 2.74 1.62
N GLY A 110 -8.99 2.55 2.70
CA GLY A 110 -10.20 3.33 3.01
C GLY A 110 -11.49 2.77 2.36
N LYS A 111 -12.62 3.42 2.63
CA LYS A 111 -13.91 3.11 1.99
C LYS A 111 -14.00 3.87 0.67
N GLN A 112 -13.81 3.18 -0.44
CA GLN A 112 -14.05 3.73 -1.78
C GLN A 112 -15.30 3.10 -2.40
N PRO A 113 -16.11 3.88 -3.15
CA PRO A 113 -17.15 3.32 -3.99
C PRO A 113 -16.59 2.20 -4.87
N ALA A 114 -17.31 1.08 -4.99
CA ALA A 114 -16.84 -0.10 -5.73
C ALA A 114 -16.43 0.23 -7.18
N ILE A 115 -17.05 1.25 -7.77
CA ILE A 115 -16.71 1.70 -9.13
C ILE A 115 -15.27 2.23 -9.25
N TYR A 116 -14.68 2.77 -8.18
CA TYR A 116 -13.28 3.23 -8.19
C TYR A 116 -12.31 2.05 -8.16
N ALA A 117 -12.69 0.98 -7.45
CA ALA A 117 -11.91 -0.25 -7.41
C ALA A 117 -11.95 -0.95 -8.78
N LEU A 118 -13.14 -1.07 -9.38
CA LEU A 118 -13.35 -1.71 -10.70
C LEU A 118 -12.62 -0.98 -11.82
N LEU A 119 -12.72 0.35 -11.88
CA LEU A 119 -12.13 1.15 -12.95
C LEU A 119 -10.66 1.47 -12.73
N ASN A 120 -10.07 0.98 -11.63
CA ASN A 120 -8.76 1.40 -11.15
C ASN A 120 -8.57 2.92 -11.26
N MET A 121 -9.52 3.68 -10.71
CA MET A 121 -9.48 5.14 -10.60
C MET A 121 -9.11 5.58 -9.19
N SER A 122 -8.55 6.78 -9.07
CA SER A 122 -8.27 7.43 -7.79
C SER A 122 -9.34 8.50 -7.49
N ASP A 123 -9.35 9.01 -6.26
CA ASP A 123 -10.25 10.10 -5.89
C ASP A 123 -9.95 11.39 -6.69
N GLU A 124 -8.69 11.58 -7.10
CA GLU A 124 -8.26 12.68 -7.98
C GLU A 124 -8.88 12.55 -9.37
N ASP A 125 -8.78 11.36 -9.97
CA ASP A 125 -9.33 11.07 -11.31
C ASP A 125 -10.84 11.36 -11.35
N PHE A 126 -11.56 11.01 -10.28
CA PHE A 126 -13.00 11.25 -10.21
C PHE A 126 -13.36 12.73 -9.99
N LYS A 127 -12.57 13.46 -9.18
CA LYS A 127 -12.71 14.92 -9.06
C LYS A 127 -12.48 15.60 -10.41
N GLU A 128 -11.54 15.11 -11.21
CA GLU A 128 -11.30 15.62 -12.55
C GLU A 128 -12.45 15.30 -13.52
N ILE A 129 -12.95 14.07 -13.52
CA ILE A 129 -14.13 13.69 -14.32
C ILE A 129 -15.34 14.55 -13.94
N ARG A 130 -15.56 14.78 -12.65
CA ARG A 130 -16.65 15.64 -12.16
C ARG A 130 -16.46 17.09 -12.58
N ARG A 131 -15.23 17.62 -12.54
CA ARG A 131 -14.89 18.97 -13.04
C ARG A 131 -15.14 19.08 -14.55
N ARG A 132 -14.69 18.11 -15.35
CA ARG A 132 -14.95 18.09 -16.80
C ARG A 132 -16.43 18.04 -17.13
N ARG A 133 -17.20 17.19 -16.43
CA ARG A 133 -18.67 17.14 -16.61
C ARG A 133 -19.35 18.46 -16.25
N ALA A 134 -18.92 19.11 -15.17
CA ALA A 134 -19.45 20.41 -14.77
C ALA A 134 -19.10 21.51 -15.79
N ALA A 135 -17.87 21.52 -16.32
CA ALA A 135 -17.45 22.46 -17.36
C ALA A 135 -18.22 22.23 -18.67
N HIS A 136 -18.36 20.98 -19.10
CA HIS A 136 -19.15 20.62 -20.29
C HIS A 136 -20.62 21.03 -20.13
N LYS A 137 -21.21 20.82 -18.95
CA LYS A 137 -22.59 21.25 -18.68
C LYS A 137 -22.73 22.78 -18.77
N LYS A 138 -21.75 23.54 -18.29
CA LYS A 138 -21.74 25.00 -18.43
C LYS A 138 -21.65 25.45 -19.89
N MET A 139 -20.74 24.86 -20.66
CA MET A 139 -20.59 25.17 -22.10
C MET A 139 -21.89 24.93 -22.87
N VAL A 140 -22.55 23.79 -22.65
CA VAL A 140 -23.83 23.48 -23.32
C VAL A 140 -24.93 24.50 -22.96
N VAL A 141 -24.96 24.96 -21.72
CA VAL A 141 -25.92 25.99 -21.29
C VAL A 141 -25.61 27.33 -21.93
N ASP A 142 -24.34 27.78 -21.94
CA ASP A 142 -23.94 29.03 -22.59
C ASP A 142 -24.22 29.01 -24.10
N GLU A 143 -23.97 27.88 -24.77
CA GLU A 143 -24.24 27.71 -26.20
C GLU A 143 -25.75 27.77 -26.50
N SER A 144 -26.59 27.17 -25.64
CA SER A 144 -28.04 27.27 -25.77
C SER A 144 -28.57 28.70 -25.58
N LEU A 145 -28.04 29.44 -24.60
CA LEU A 145 -28.39 30.85 -24.36
C LEU A 145 -27.94 31.75 -25.51
N HIS A 146 -26.76 31.49 -26.08
CA HIS A 146 -26.26 32.23 -27.23
C HIS A 146 -27.15 32.02 -28.46
N TYR A 147 -27.58 30.78 -28.72
CA TYR A 147 -28.48 30.48 -29.83
C TYR A 147 -29.85 31.16 -29.69
N ASP A 148 -30.44 31.15 -28.49
CA ASP A 148 -31.71 31.84 -28.22
C ASP A 148 -31.60 33.37 -28.36
N SER A 149 -30.46 33.95 -27.99
CA SER A 149 -30.21 35.39 -28.16
C SER A 149 -30.12 35.81 -29.64
N LEU A 150 -29.49 34.98 -30.49
CA LEU A 150 -29.39 35.20 -31.94
C LEU A 150 -30.74 35.04 -32.64
N LYS A 151 -31.62 34.18 -32.11
CA LYS A 151 -32.96 33.96 -32.66
C LYS A 151 -33.87 35.16 -32.36
N LYS A 152 -33.81 35.71 -31.14
CA LYS A 152 -34.55 36.91 -30.74
C LYS A 152 -34.11 38.19 -31.42
N SER A 153 -32.88 38.29 -31.94
CA SER A 153 -32.42 39.50 -32.65
C SER A 153 -32.82 39.54 -34.12
N LYS A 154 -33.45 38.48 -34.64
CA LYS A 154 -33.87 38.34 -36.05
C LYS A 154 -35.38 38.43 -36.25
N GLU A 155 -36.16 38.54 -35.17
CA GLU A 155 -37.57 38.96 -35.17
C GLU A 155 -37.67 40.46 -34.92
#